data_AF-A0A935WCG8-F1
#
_entry.id   AF-A0A935WCG8-F1
#
_cell.length_a   1.000
_cell.length_b   1.000
_cell.length_c   1.000
_cell.angle_alpha   90.00
_cell.angle_beta   90.00
_cell.angle_gamma   90.00
#
_symmetry.space_group_name_H-M   'P 1'
#
loop_
_entity.id
_entity.type
_entity.pdbx_description
1 polymer ?
#
loop_
_entity_poly.entity_id
_entity_poly.type
_entity_poly.pdbx_seq_one_letter_code
_entity_poly.pdbx_strand_id
1 'polypeptide(L)'
;MTALLAALATRDTATLHRLVLSRAEFAWLYYPTTQQALPPYDLDPATLWMLTSERGGRGEAKLLETLGGRTLPYAGHRCDGNAAHEGDNTVYGPCVVRLVQAPGDTVESRLFGLVLERGGQWKFVSYTNKLD
;
A
#
# COMPACT_ATOMS: atom_id res chain seq x y z
N MET A 1 -8.93 -4.15 2.16
CA MET A 1 -8.15 -5.34 2.58
C MET A 1 -8.54 -6.60 1.82
N THR A 2 -9.81 -7.00 1.79
CA THR A 2 -10.27 -8.23 1.13
C THR A 2 -9.80 -8.39 -0.32
N ALA A 3 -9.86 -7.32 -1.12
CA ALA A 3 -9.40 -7.34 -2.51
C ALA A 3 -7.90 -7.64 -2.65
N LEU A 4 -7.05 -7.12 -1.77
CA LEU A 4 -5.61 -7.40 -1.76
C LEU A 4 -5.33 -8.88 -1.49
N LEU A 5 -5.95 -9.42 -0.43
CA LEU A 5 -5.72 -10.81 -0.02
C LEU A 5 -6.27 -11.80 -1.05
N ALA A 6 -7.43 -11.51 -1.63
CA ALA A 6 -7.97 -12.30 -2.73
C ALA A 6 -7.05 -12.28 -3.96
N ALA A 7 -6.56 -11.11 -4.36
CA ALA A 7 -5.65 -10.97 -5.50
C ALA A 7 -4.33 -11.71 -5.27
N LEU A 8 -3.76 -11.65 -4.07
CA LEU A 8 -2.58 -12.44 -3.71
C LEU A 8 -2.88 -13.95 -3.76
N ALA A 9 -4.00 -14.38 -3.18
CA ALA A 9 -4.39 -15.79 -3.15
C ALA A 9 -4.55 -16.40 -4.56
N THR A 10 -5.00 -15.61 -5.54
CA THR A 10 -5.17 -16.06 -6.93
C THR A 10 -4.07 -15.62 -7.89
N ARG A 11 -3.00 -14.96 -7.39
CA ARG A 11 -1.95 -14.33 -8.20
C ARG A 11 -2.48 -13.37 -9.29
N ASP A 12 -3.56 -12.65 -8.98
CA ASP A 12 -4.17 -11.67 -9.89
C ASP A 12 -3.38 -10.35 -9.87
N THR A 13 -2.35 -10.29 -10.71
CA THR A 13 -1.48 -9.11 -10.88
C THR A 13 -2.25 -7.89 -11.39
N ALA A 14 -3.29 -8.10 -12.21
CA ALA A 14 -4.09 -7.00 -12.73
C ALA A 14 -4.86 -6.29 -11.60
N THR A 15 -5.41 -7.04 -10.63
CA THR A 15 -6.01 -6.44 -9.45
C THR A 15 -4.97 -5.78 -8.55
N LEU A 16 -3.81 -6.40 -8.33
CA LEU A 16 -2.74 -5.78 -7.54
C LEU A 16 -2.30 -4.43 -8.11
N HIS A 17 -2.12 -4.34 -9.43
CA HIS A 17 -1.80 -3.08 -10.09
C HIS A 17 -2.93 -2.04 -10.00
N ARG A 18 -4.20 -2.45 -9.99
CA ARG A 18 -5.32 -1.51 -9.80
C ARG A 18 -5.44 -0.97 -8.37
N LEU A 19 -4.99 -1.73 -7.37
CA LEU A 19 -5.07 -1.33 -5.96
C LEU A 19 -3.99 -0.33 -5.55
N VAL A 20 -2.86 -0.26 -6.27
CA VAL A 20 -1.80 0.72 -6.05
C VAL A 20 -2.03 1.97 -6.91
N LEU A 21 -1.46 3.11 -6.52
CA LEU A 21 -1.47 4.32 -7.32
C LEU A 21 -0.84 4.08 -8.70
N SER A 22 -1.57 4.41 -9.75
CA SER A 22 -1.00 4.60 -11.08
C SER A 22 -0.19 5.90 -11.15
N ARG A 23 0.61 6.07 -12.21
CA ARG A 23 1.37 7.31 -12.43
C ARG A 23 0.49 8.55 -12.52
N ALA A 24 -0.68 8.44 -13.17
CA ALA A 24 -1.62 9.54 -13.30
C ALA A 24 -2.28 9.86 -11.94
N GLU A 25 -2.71 8.85 -11.21
CA GLU A 25 -3.27 9.03 -9.86
C GLU A 25 -2.23 9.61 -8.89
N PHE A 26 -0.97 9.19 -8.98
CA PHE A 26 0.11 9.81 -8.23
C PHE A 26 0.22 11.31 -8.53
N ALA A 27 0.30 11.68 -9.82
CA ALA A 27 0.50 13.07 -10.23
C ALA A 27 -0.64 14.00 -9.78
N TRP A 28 -1.88 13.52 -9.78
CA TRP A 28 -3.06 14.35 -9.52
C TRP A 28 -3.67 14.19 -8.12
N LEU A 29 -3.57 13.00 -7.53
CA LEU A 29 -4.19 12.69 -6.24
C LEU A 29 -3.20 12.79 -5.09
N TYR A 30 -1.93 12.41 -5.27
CA TYR A 30 -0.99 12.28 -4.15
C TYR A 30 0.10 13.36 -4.13
N TYR A 31 0.78 13.55 -5.27
CA TYR A 31 1.92 14.45 -5.38
C TYR A 31 1.66 15.88 -4.88
N PRO A 32 0.57 16.57 -5.26
CA PRO A 32 0.44 17.99 -4.95
C PRO A 32 0.31 18.33 -3.46
N THR A 33 -0.02 17.34 -2.64
CA THR A 33 -0.38 17.55 -1.22
C THR A 33 0.52 16.82 -0.25
N THR A 34 1.36 15.90 -0.75
CA THR A 34 2.18 15.07 0.11
C THR A 34 3.38 15.84 0.65
N GLN A 35 3.74 15.60 1.91
CA GLN A 35 4.81 16.35 2.59
C GLN A 35 6.15 16.30 1.83
N GLN A 36 6.44 15.21 1.11
CA GLN A 36 7.67 15.08 0.34
C GLN A 36 7.73 16.01 -0.89
N ALA A 37 6.58 16.44 -1.41
CA ALA A 37 6.49 17.38 -2.51
C ALA A 37 6.44 18.84 -2.05
N LEU A 38 6.34 19.08 -0.74
CA LEU A 38 6.28 20.40 -0.14
C LEU A 38 7.62 20.74 0.53
N PRO A 39 7.92 22.04 0.74
CA PRO A 39 9.07 22.44 1.55
C PRO A 39 9.04 21.79 2.94
N PRO A 40 10.21 21.40 3.50
CA PRO A 40 11.56 21.65 2.98
C PRO A 40 12.09 20.58 2.01
N TYR A 41 11.35 19.49 1.77
CA TYR A 41 11.81 18.40 0.92
C TYR A 41 11.76 18.76 -0.56
N ASP A 42 10.63 19.35 -0.99
CA ASP A 42 10.42 19.92 -2.33
C ASP A 42 10.88 18.98 -3.46
N LEU A 43 10.58 17.68 -3.32
CA LEU A 43 10.96 16.70 -4.32
C LEU A 43 10.15 16.91 -5.60
N ASP A 44 10.84 16.92 -6.73
CA ASP A 44 10.20 17.00 -8.03
C ASP A 44 9.34 15.74 -8.28
N PRO A 45 8.28 15.84 -9.11
CA PRO A 45 7.32 14.75 -9.28
C PRO A 45 7.92 13.51 -9.94
N ALA A 46 8.93 13.67 -10.80
CA ALA A 46 9.57 12.54 -11.45
C ALA A 46 10.43 11.74 -10.46
N THR A 47 11.20 12.43 -9.62
CA THR A 47 12.00 11.81 -8.56
C THR A 47 11.12 11.08 -7.54
N LEU A 48 10.06 11.74 -7.04
CA LEU A 48 9.19 11.10 -6.06
C LEU A 48 8.39 9.93 -6.66
N TRP A 49 7.97 10.02 -7.92
CA TRP A 49 7.34 8.89 -8.62
C TRP A 49 8.31 7.72 -8.78
N MET A 50 9.56 7.98 -9.18
CA MET A 50 10.58 6.93 -9.34
C MET A 50 10.81 6.20 -8.01
N LEU A 51 11.03 6.94 -6.91
CA LEU A 51 11.22 6.35 -5.59
C LEU A 51 10.01 5.52 -5.12
N THR A 52 8.79 6.00 -5.38
CA THR A 52 7.55 5.31 -5.00
C THR A 52 7.34 4.04 -5.83
N SER A 53 7.50 4.13 -7.15
CA SER A 53 7.25 3.04 -8.10
C SER A 53 8.31 1.94 -8.03
N GLU A 54 9.60 2.26 -7.86
CA GLU A 54 10.64 1.23 -7.69
C GLU A 54 10.48 0.43 -6.40
N ARG A 55 10.08 1.09 -5.31
CA ARG A 55 9.78 0.42 -4.04
C ARG A 55 8.53 -0.45 -4.19
N GLY A 56 7.48 0.08 -4.84
CA GLY A 56 6.23 -0.62 -5.09
C GLY A 56 6.38 -1.87 -5.96
N GLY A 57 7.09 -1.77 -7.10
CA GLY A 57 7.26 -2.90 -8.02
C GLY A 57 8.05 -4.06 -7.40
N ARG A 58 9.14 -3.75 -6.67
CA ARG A 58 9.88 -4.77 -5.89
C ARG A 58 9.02 -5.39 -4.79
N GLY A 59 8.19 -4.58 -4.14
CA GLY A 59 7.25 -5.06 -3.13
C GLY A 59 6.20 -6.02 -3.68
N GLU A 60 5.60 -5.69 -4.83
CA GLU A 60 4.59 -6.54 -5.48
C GLU A 60 5.15 -7.91 -5.83
N ALA A 61 6.31 -7.95 -6.49
CA ALA A 61 6.99 -9.19 -6.84
C ALA A 61 7.29 -10.03 -5.59
N LYS A 62 7.74 -9.40 -4.50
CA LYS A 62 8.04 -10.09 -3.25
C LYS A 62 6.79 -10.68 -2.59
N LEU A 63 5.68 -9.95 -2.60
CA LEU A 63 4.40 -10.43 -2.09
C LEU A 63 3.90 -11.63 -2.87
N LEU A 64 3.98 -11.59 -4.21
CA LEU A 64 3.59 -12.69 -5.08
C LEU A 64 4.48 -13.92 -4.89
N GLU A 65 5.79 -13.74 -4.74
CA GLU A 65 6.74 -14.81 -4.45
C GLU A 65 6.42 -15.49 -3.11
N THR A 66 6.14 -14.69 -2.07
CA THR A 66 6.05 -15.18 -0.69
C THR A 66 4.66 -15.72 -0.35
N LEU A 67 3.61 -15.01 -0.80
CA LEU A 67 2.21 -15.24 -0.41
C LEU A 67 1.32 -15.66 -1.59
N GLY A 68 1.80 -15.49 -2.83
CA GLY A 68 0.99 -15.72 -4.02
C GLY A 68 0.57 -17.18 -4.19
N GLY A 69 -0.74 -17.43 -4.32
CA GLY A 69 -1.30 -18.78 -4.44
C GLY A 69 -1.64 -19.45 -3.11
N ARG A 70 -1.45 -18.75 -1.98
CA ARG A 70 -1.78 -19.27 -0.64
C ARG A 70 -3.15 -18.80 -0.18
N THR A 71 -3.80 -19.60 0.67
CA THR A 71 -4.94 -19.08 1.45
C THR A 71 -4.39 -18.12 2.51
N LEU A 72 -4.96 -16.92 2.59
CA LEU A 72 -4.54 -15.87 3.52
C LEU A 72 -5.73 -15.48 4.41
N PRO A 73 -6.09 -16.30 5.42
CA PRO A 73 -7.25 -16.01 6.25
C PRO A 73 -7.00 -14.73 7.05
N TYR A 74 -7.93 -13.79 6.92
CA TYR A 74 -7.78 -12.45 7.45
C TYR A 74 -8.25 -12.36 8.90
N ALA A 75 -7.39 -11.89 9.80
CA ALA A 75 -7.73 -11.68 11.22
C ALA A 75 -7.99 -10.19 11.55
N GLY A 76 -7.39 -9.26 10.81
CA GLY A 76 -7.57 -7.84 11.05
C GLY A 76 -6.43 -7.00 10.48
N HIS A 77 -6.54 -5.68 10.58
CA HIS A 77 -5.44 -4.77 10.25
C HIS A 77 -5.47 -3.59 11.20
N ARG A 78 -4.34 -2.89 11.30
CA ARG A 78 -4.21 -1.68 12.10
C ARG A 78 -3.26 -0.74 11.38
N CYS A 79 -3.59 0.54 11.33
CA CYS A 79 -2.67 1.57 10.91
C CYS A 79 -2.15 2.29 12.15
N ASP A 80 -0.85 2.47 12.23
CA ASP A 80 -0.19 3.23 13.28
C ASP A 80 -0.47 4.73 13.09
N GLY A 81 -0.60 5.45 14.21
CA GLY A 81 -0.77 6.90 14.23
C GLY A 81 -2.16 7.39 13.85
N ASN A 82 -2.29 8.72 13.86
CA ASN A 82 -3.48 9.39 13.35
C ASN A 82 -3.37 9.50 11.83
N ALA A 83 -4.50 9.36 11.14
CA ALA A 83 -4.54 9.65 9.72
C ALA A 83 -4.13 11.10 9.46
N ALA A 84 -3.29 11.31 8.45
CA ALA A 84 -2.87 12.64 8.03
C ALA A 84 -3.86 13.18 6.98
N HIS A 85 -4.22 14.45 7.10
CA HIS A 85 -5.01 15.14 6.09
C HIS A 85 -4.08 15.91 5.15
N GLU A 86 -3.99 15.47 3.91
CA GLU A 86 -3.14 16.04 2.85
C GLU A 86 -4.02 16.60 1.74
N GLY A 87 -4.45 17.85 1.90
CA GLY A 87 -5.49 18.45 1.06
C GLY A 87 -6.81 17.67 1.20
N ASP A 88 -7.40 17.26 0.09
CA ASP A 88 -8.63 16.45 0.06
C ASP A 88 -8.39 14.96 0.38
N ASN A 89 -7.15 14.57 0.68
CA ASN A 89 -6.81 13.21 1.00
C ASN A 89 -6.80 12.94 2.51
N THR A 90 -7.20 11.74 2.87
CA THR A 90 -6.85 11.13 4.15
C THR A 90 -5.80 10.04 3.92
N VAL A 91 -4.64 10.16 4.54
CA VAL A 91 -3.53 9.21 4.41
C VAL A 91 -3.36 8.43 5.70
N TYR A 92 -3.39 7.10 5.61
CA TYR A 92 -3.25 6.19 6.73
C TYR A 92 -1.93 5.42 6.62
N GLY A 93 -1.23 5.26 7.74
CA GLY A 93 -0.14 4.31 7.85
C GLY A 93 1.06 4.82 8.66
N PRO A 94 2.07 3.96 8.87
CA PRO A 94 2.20 2.60 8.31
C PRO A 94 1.13 1.63 8.84
N CYS A 95 0.75 0.62 8.05
CA CYS A 95 -0.26 -0.37 8.47
C CYS A 95 0.30 -1.79 8.55
N VAL A 96 -0.20 -2.56 9.51
CA VAL A 96 0.06 -3.99 9.68
C VAL A 96 -1.20 -4.80 9.39
N VAL A 97 -1.03 -5.92 8.68
CA VAL A 97 -2.09 -6.88 8.36
C VAL A 97 -1.89 -8.13 9.18
N ARG A 98 -2.92 -8.54 9.93
CA ARG A 98 -2.93 -9.77 10.72
C ARG A 98 -3.55 -10.90 9.90
N LEU A 99 -2.79 -11.97 9.71
CA LEU A 99 -3.19 -13.17 8.99
C LEU A 99 -3.19 -14.35 9.96
N VAL A 100 -4.18 -15.24 9.84
CA VAL A 100 -4.22 -16.48 10.63
C VAL A 100 -3.23 -17.48 10.03
N GLN A 101 -2.28 -17.94 10.83
CA GLN A 101 -1.30 -18.95 10.42
C GLN A 101 -1.70 -20.35 10.90
N ALA A 102 -2.24 -20.43 12.11
CA ALA A 102 -2.83 -21.62 12.71
C ALA A 102 -4.00 -21.21 13.63
N PRO A 103 -4.86 -22.15 14.06
CA PRO A 103 -5.94 -21.82 15.01
C PRO A 103 -5.39 -21.16 16.28
N GLY A 104 -5.81 -19.92 16.54
CA GLY A 104 -5.35 -19.12 17.68
C GLY A 104 -4.01 -18.41 17.48
N ASP A 105 -3.37 -18.55 16.31
CA ASP A 105 -2.09 -17.94 16.00
C ASP A 105 -2.20 -17.01 14.79
N THR A 106 -1.70 -15.78 14.95
CA THR A 106 -1.72 -14.76 13.91
C THR A 106 -0.34 -14.17 13.71
N VAL A 107 0.05 -14.01 12.44
CA VAL A 107 1.24 -13.27 12.04
C VAL A 107 0.83 -11.86 11.62
N GLU A 108 1.59 -10.86 12.06
CA GLU A 108 1.48 -9.50 11.54
C GLU A 108 2.45 -9.35 10.36
N SER A 109 1.98 -8.78 9.26
CA SER A 109 2.83 -8.50 8.11
C SER A 109 2.50 -7.12 7.55
N ARG A 110 3.54 -6.36 7.24
CA ARG A 110 3.40 -5.17 6.39
C ARG A 110 3.28 -5.67 4.96
N LEU A 111 2.16 -5.40 4.31
CA LEU A 111 1.96 -5.77 2.89
C LEU A 111 2.06 -4.55 1.97
N PHE A 112 1.85 -3.36 2.51
CA PHE A 112 1.88 -2.09 1.78
C PHE A 112 2.38 -0.98 2.71
N GLY A 113 2.74 0.16 2.13
CA GLY A 113 3.19 1.34 2.87
C GLY A 113 2.00 2.12 3.43
N LEU A 114 1.59 3.15 2.69
CA LEU A 114 0.48 4.04 3.06
C LEU A 114 -0.78 3.67 2.29
N VAL A 115 -1.93 3.99 2.87
CA VAL A 115 -3.25 3.95 2.22
C VAL A 115 -3.74 5.38 2.03
N LEU A 116 -4.11 5.71 0.80
CA LEU A 116 -4.76 6.96 0.43
C LEU A 116 -6.27 6.75 0.36
N GLU A 117 -7.03 7.65 0.98
CA GLU A 117 -8.48 7.79 0.83
C GLU A 117 -8.81 9.17 0.28
N ARG A 118 -9.72 9.21 -0.70
CA ARG A 118 -10.34 10.45 -1.19
C ARG A 118 -11.76 10.15 -1.64
N GLY A 119 -12.74 10.80 -1.01
CA GLY A 119 -14.15 10.68 -1.41
C GLY A 119 -14.67 9.24 -1.39
N GLY A 120 -14.19 8.41 -0.46
CA GLY A 120 -14.53 6.99 -0.35
C GLY A 120 -13.80 6.06 -1.31
N GLN A 121 -12.89 6.59 -2.15
CA GLN A 121 -11.99 5.79 -2.98
C GLN A 121 -10.67 5.53 -2.26
N TRP A 122 -10.16 4.30 -2.37
CA TRP A 122 -9.01 3.84 -1.61
C TRP A 122 -7.91 3.29 -2.52
N LYS A 123 -6.66 3.67 -2.26
CA LYS A 123 -5.47 3.21 -2.97
C LYS A 123 -4.31 2.94 -2.02
N PHE A 124 -3.47 1.97 -2.34
CA PHE A 124 -2.16 1.86 -1.73
C PHE A 124 -1.18 2.81 -2.42
N VAL A 125 -0.36 3.53 -1.67
CA VAL A 125 0.69 4.38 -2.25
C VAL A 125 1.80 3.51 -2.86
N SER A 126 2.18 2.44 -2.16
CA SER A 126 3.13 1.44 -2.64
C SER A 126 2.97 0.12 -1.89
N TYR A 127 3.39 -0.99 -2.50
CA TYR A 127 3.66 -2.23 -1.77
C TYR A 127 4.97 -2.12 -0.97
N THR A 128 5.09 -2.89 0.12
CA THR A 128 6.34 -2.94 0.87
C THR A 128 7.29 -3.97 0.29
N ASN A 129 8.58 -3.65 0.31
CA ASN A 129 9.67 -4.55 -0.08
C ASN A 129 10.28 -5.29 1.12
N LYS A 130 9.78 -5.06 2.34
CA LYS A 130 10.12 -5.80 3.55
C LYS A 130 8.86 -6.46 4.11
N LEU A 131 8.92 -7.78 4.19
CA LEU A 131 7.97 -8.59 4.96
C LEU A 131 8.65 -8.82 6.30
N ASP A 132 8.10 -8.18 7.33
CA ASP A 132 8.50 -8.40 8.73
C ASP A 132 7.78 -9.64 9.28
#